data_AF-A0A382NX32-F1
#
_entry.id   AF-A0A382NX32-F1
#
_cell.length_a   1.000
_cell.length_b   1.000
_cell.length_c   1.000
_cell.angle_alpha   90.00
_cell.angle_beta   90.00
_cell.angle_gamma   90.00
#
_symmetry.space_group_name_H-M   'P 1'
#
loop_
_entity.id
_entity.type
_entity.pdbx_description
1 polymer ?
#
loop_
_entity_poly.entity_id
_entity_poly.type
_entity_poly.pdbx_seq_one_letter_code
_entity_poly.pdbx_strand_id
1 'polypeptide(L)'
;MKFFKTVSAILLGVLLANAGEVEDLIGELGSGDKVKRREAARSLALLGPAARAAVPALITGLDDDEEQVFFWSATALAKIGPDAHVATPELIERLKRSGRRYKDQVHVRIVHALTQIGPAAVLQLTGALGSEHSSVRLGAVRVLGNLGFASREAAPRLFDLLAGDSE
;
A
#
# COMPACT_ATOMS: atom_id res chain seq x y z
N MET A 1 14.34 42.05 -4.54
CA MET A 1 13.88 41.10 -5.58
C MET A 1 14.91 40.03 -6.01
N LYS A 2 16.06 39.86 -5.32
CA LYS A 2 17.05 38.79 -5.61
C LYS A 2 16.95 37.58 -4.67
N PHE A 3 16.56 37.77 -3.41
CA PHE A 3 16.45 36.69 -2.40
C PHE A 3 15.38 35.62 -2.70
N PHE A 4 14.25 36.00 -3.32
CA PHE A 4 13.19 35.05 -3.67
C PHE A 4 13.58 34.08 -4.81
N LYS A 5 14.48 34.49 -5.70
CA LYS A 5 14.89 33.66 -6.84
C LYS A 5 15.87 32.55 -6.43
N THR A 6 16.75 32.82 -5.47
CA THR A 6 17.75 31.85 -4.99
C THR A 6 17.15 30.75 -4.14
N VAL A 7 16.23 31.08 -3.21
CA VAL A 7 15.55 30.06 -2.40
C VAL A 7 14.67 29.16 -3.28
N SER A 8 13.99 29.74 -4.27
CA SER A 8 13.17 28.97 -5.23
C SER A 8 14.00 28.05 -6.12
N ALA A 9 15.20 28.47 -6.54
CA ALA A 9 16.09 27.64 -7.35
C ALA A 9 16.72 26.47 -6.57
N ILE A 10 17.07 26.69 -5.28
CA ILE A 10 17.59 25.62 -4.41
C ILE A 10 16.49 24.60 -4.09
N LEU A 11 15.28 25.08 -3.76
CA LEU A 11 14.14 24.20 -3.49
C LEU A 11 13.75 23.40 -4.73
N LEU A 12 13.78 24.02 -5.92
CA LEU A 12 13.52 23.35 -7.19
C LEU A 12 14.62 22.33 -7.53
N GLY A 13 15.90 22.64 -7.26
CA GLY A 13 17.01 21.71 -7.49
C GLY A 13 16.95 20.46 -6.61
N VAL A 14 16.60 20.60 -5.33
CA VAL A 14 16.41 19.45 -4.41
C VAL A 14 15.17 18.64 -4.78
N LEU A 15 14.09 19.29 -5.25
CA LEU A 15 12.90 18.59 -5.74
C LEU A 15 13.19 17.79 -7.01
N LEU A 16 13.92 18.38 -7.96
CA LEU A 16 14.27 17.74 -9.24
C LEU A 16 15.25 16.57 -9.03
N ALA A 17 16.20 16.70 -8.10
CA ALA A 17 17.11 15.61 -7.75
C ALA A 17 16.34 14.40 -7.16
N ASN A 18 15.40 14.65 -6.24
CA ASN A 18 14.55 13.59 -5.68
C ASN A 18 13.62 12.97 -6.74
N ALA A 19 13.11 13.75 -7.69
CA ALA A 19 12.23 13.25 -8.74
C ALA A 19 12.98 12.34 -9.74
N GLY A 20 14.21 12.72 -10.12
CA GLY A 20 15.05 11.88 -10.98
C GLY A 20 15.43 10.56 -10.31
N GLU A 21 15.78 10.60 -9.02
CA GLU A 21 16.07 9.40 -8.24
C GLU A 21 14.87 8.45 -8.14
N VAL A 22 13.65 8.98 -7.92
CA VAL A 22 12.44 8.14 -7.88
C VAL A 22 12.15 7.49 -9.24
N GLU A 23 12.35 8.20 -10.36
CA GLU A 23 12.13 7.64 -11.70
C GLU A 23 13.13 6.52 -12.01
N ASP A 24 14.40 6.70 -11.65
CA ASP A 24 15.43 5.67 -11.81
C ASP A 24 15.07 4.41 -10.99
N LEU A 25 14.63 4.59 -9.74
CA LEU A 25 14.17 3.49 -8.88
C LEU A 25 12.92 2.80 -9.43
N ILE A 26 11.99 3.52 -10.07
CA ILE A 26 10.85 2.92 -10.77
C ILE A 26 11.34 2.02 -11.92
N GLY A 27 12.30 2.50 -12.71
CA GLY A 27 12.92 1.72 -13.77
C GLY A 27 13.61 0.45 -13.26
N GLU A 28 14.36 0.57 -12.16
CA GLU A 28 15.04 -0.58 -11.53
C GLU A 28 14.07 -1.59 -10.93
N LEU A 29 12.95 -1.13 -10.37
CA LEU A 29 11.88 -1.99 -9.86
C LEU A 29 11.23 -2.84 -10.96
N GLY A 30 11.22 -2.36 -12.21
CA GLY A 30 10.75 -3.12 -13.38
C GLY A 30 11.81 -3.98 -14.06
N SER A 31 13.04 -4.02 -13.55
CA SER A 31 14.16 -4.67 -14.24
C SER A 31 14.14 -6.20 -14.16
N GLY A 32 14.82 -6.87 -15.10
CA GLY A 32 15.00 -8.33 -15.07
C GLY A 32 15.91 -8.82 -13.94
N ASP A 33 16.64 -7.92 -13.28
CA ASP A 33 17.58 -8.23 -12.21
C ASP A 33 16.89 -8.20 -10.84
N LYS A 34 16.81 -9.37 -10.19
CA LYS A 34 16.16 -9.54 -8.88
C LYS A 34 16.79 -8.68 -7.78
N VAL A 35 18.11 -8.49 -7.82
CA VAL A 35 18.82 -7.71 -6.81
C VAL A 35 18.45 -6.24 -6.95
N LYS A 36 18.45 -5.72 -8.18
CA LYS A 36 18.04 -4.34 -8.47
C LYS A 36 16.60 -4.08 -8.09
N ARG A 37 15.67 -4.97 -8.47
CA ARG A 37 14.26 -4.81 -8.09
C ARG A 37 14.07 -4.72 -6.57
N ARG A 38 14.76 -5.59 -5.83
CA ARG A 38 14.70 -5.61 -4.36
C ARG A 38 15.27 -4.33 -3.75
N GLU A 39 16.41 -3.88 -4.23
CA GLU A 39 17.06 -2.65 -3.77
C GLU A 39 16.20 -1.42 -4.08
N ALA A 40 15.64 -1.36 -5.28
CA ALA A 40 14.71 -0.32 -5.70
C ALA A 40 13.47 -0.27 -4.81
N ALA A 41 12.79 -1.40 -4.60
CA ALA A 41 11.63 -1.47 -3.71
C ALA A 41 11.96 -1.01 -2.28
N ARG A 42 13.13 -1.42 -1.76
CA ARG A 42 13.60 -1.01 -0.44
C ARG A 42 13.87 0.49 -0.37
N SER A 43 14.54 1.07 -1.36
CA SER A 43 14.84 2.50 -1.41
C SER A 43 13.56 3.33 -1.51
N LEU A 44 12.61 2.93 -2.36
CA LEU A 44 11.27 3.55 -2.42
C LEU A 44 10.55 3.49 -1.06
N ALA A 45 10.69 2.38 -0.32
CA ALA A 45 10.17 2.28 1.04
C ALA A 45 10.90 3.16 2.05
N LEU A 46 12.15 3.57 1.82
CA LEU A 46 12.87 4.50 2.69
C LEU A 46 12.46 5.95 2.41
N LEU A 47 12.15 6.29 1.16
CA LEU A 47 11.70 7.62 0.75
C LEU A 47 10.32 7.99 1.31
N GLY A 48 9.45 7.00 1.58
CA GLY A 48 8.12 7.25 2.15
C GLY A 48 7.25 8.11 1.23
N PRO A 49 6.62 9.21 1.71
CA PRO A 49 5.73 10.03 0.88
C PRO A 49 6.37 10.60 -0.40
N ALA A 50 7.69 10.81 -0.41
CA ALA A 50 8.39 11.29 -1.61
C ALA A 50 8.34 10.28 -2.78
N ALA A 51 8.11 8.99 -2.51
CA ALA A 51 7.97 7.94 -3.51
C ALA A 51 6.55 7.82 -4.09
N ARG A 52 5.66 8.80 -3.88
CA ARG A 52 4.28 8.76 -4.40
C ARG A 52 4.19 8.45 -5.89
N ALA A 53 5.11 8.98 -6.70
CA ALA A 53 5.13 8.72 -8.15
C ALA A 53 5.33 7.23 -8.48
N ALA A 54 5.96 6.46 -7.58
CA ALA A 54 6.22 5.04 -7.77
C ALA A 54 5.04 4.13 -7.42
N VAL A 55 3.92 4.66 -6.93
CA VAL A 55 2.76 3.83 -6.52
C VAL A 55 2.34 2.80 -7.59
N PRO A 56 2.21 3.15 -8.89
CA PRO A 56 1.88 2.16 -9.92
C PRO A 56 2.91 1.03 -10.05
N ALA A 57 4.21 1.35 -9.97
CA ALA A 57 5.26 0.35 -10.05
C ALA A 57 5.32 -0.53 -8.79
N LEU A 58 5.06 0.05 -7.62
CA LEU A 58 4.96 -0.67 -6.35
C LEU A 58 3.77 -1.63 -6.33
N ILE A 59 2.64 -1.27 -6.95
CA ILE A 59 1.49 -2.17 -7.16
C ILE A 59 1.93 -3.40 -7.96
N THR A 60 2.63 -3.21 -9.08
CA THR A 60 3.21 -4.32 -9.87
C THR A 60 4.16 -5.18 -9.03
N GLY A 61 4.97 -4.56 -8.17
CA GLY A 61 5.87 -5.28 -7.27
C GLY A 61 5.19 -6.16 -6.22
N LEU A 62 3.86 -6.05 -6.03
CA LEU A 62 3.10 -6.96 -5.15
C LEU A 62 2.93 -8.38 -5.73
N ASP A 63 3.15 -8.53 -7.04
CA ASP A 63 3.10 -9.81 -7.76
C ASP A 63 4.48 -10.36 -8.11
N ASP A 64 5.55 -9.72 -7.64
CA ASP A 64 6.90 -10.16 -7.94
C ASP A 64 7.17 -11.60 -7.48
N ASP A 65 8.00 -12.28 -8.26
CA ASP A 65 8.45 -13.64 -7.99
C ASP A 65 9.44 -13.70 -6.81
N GLU A 66 10.15 -12.59 -6.57
CA GLU A 66 11.00 -12.39 -5.41
C GLU A 66 10.17 -11.89 -4.21
N GLU A 67 10.17 -12.68 -3.13
CA GLU A 67 9.40 -12.35 -1.93
C GLU A 67 9.84 -11.04 -1.27
N GLN A 68 11.13 -10.71 -1.36
CA GLN A 68 11.63 -9.44 -0.83
C GLN A 68 11.10 -8.24 -1.60
N VAL A 69 10.86 -8.34 -2.92
CA VAL A 69 10.27 -7.24 -3.70
C VAL A 69 8.84 -7.00 -3.23
N PHE A 70 8.02 -8.05 -3.10
CA PHE A 70 6.70 -7.97 -2.51
C PHE A 70 6.72 -7.30 -1.12
N PHE A 71 7.63 -7.76 -0.25
CA PHE A 71 7.79 -7.27 1.11
C PHE A 71 8.03 -5.76 1.14
N TRP A 72 8.97 -5.29 0.32
CA TRP A 72 9.36 -3.88 0.30
C TRP A 72 8.33 -3.03 -0.41
N SER A 73 7.69 -3.53 -1.46
CA SER A 73 6.61 -2.82 -2.15
C SER A 73 5.41 -2.57 -1.25
N ALA A 74 4.93 -3.59 -0.53
CA ALA A 74 3.87 -3.41 0.46
C ALA A 74 4.26 -2.42 1.57
N THR A 75 5.54 -2.42 1.98
CA THR A 75 6.07 -1.49 2.99
C THR A 75 6.13 -0.06 2.47
N ALA A 76 6.53 0.13 1.21
CA ALA A 76 6.57 1.42 0.56
C ALA A 76 5.16 2.02 0.45
N LEU A 77 4.18 1.24 -0.02
CA LEU A 77 2.78 1.67 -0.07
C LEU A 77 2.26 2.09 1.30
N ALA A 78 2.58 1.32 2.36
CA ALA A 78 2.24 1.68 3.73
C ALA A 78 2.86 3.03 4.17
N LYS A 79 4.14 3.25 3.87
CA LYS A 79 4.85 4.48 4.26
C LYS A 79 4.52 5.71 3.40
N ILE A 80 4.09 5.50 2.16
CA ILE A 80 3.50 6.56 1.34
C ILE A 80 2.17 7.01 1.97
N GLY A 81 1.41 6.07 2.55
CA GLY A 81 0.22 6.38 3.34
C GLY A 81 -0.99 6.73 2.47
N PRO A 82 -1.79 7.75 2.81
CA PRO A 82 -3.04 8.07 2.10
C PRO A 82 -2.89 8.32 0.59
N ASP A 83 -1.73 8.82 0.16
CA ASP A 83 -1.45 9.05 -1.26
C ASP A 83 -1.31 7.75 -2.07
N ALA A 84 -1.19 6.58 -1.42
CA ALA A 84 -1.19 5.26 -2.03
C ALA A 84 -2.59 4.62 -2.16
N HIS A 85 -3.68 5.35 -1.92
CA HIS A 85 -5.06 4.83 -1.96
C HIS A 85 -5.44 4.13 -3.28
N VAL A 86 -4.81 4.47 -4.40
CA VAL A 86 -5.04 3.76 -5.69
C VAL A 86 -4.61 2.28 -5.64
N ALA A 87 -3.77 1.89 -4.68
CA ALA A 87 -3.35 0.51 -4.45
C ALA A 87 -4.37 -0.32 -3.65
N THR A 88 -5.42 0.29 -3.09
CA THR A 88 -6.37 -0.42 -2.22
C THR A 88 -7.03 -1.65 -2.86
N PRO A 89 -7.51 -1.63 -4.12
CA PRO A 89 -8.11 -2.81 -4.74
C PRO A 89 -7.13 -3.99 -4.83
N GLU A 90 -5.89 -3.72 -5.25
CA GLU A 90 -4.86 -4.76 -5.39
C GLU A 90 -4.44 -5.34 -4.03
N LEU A 91 -4.29 -4.48 -3.02
CA LEU A 91 -4.03 -4.92 -1.66
C LEU A 91 -5.17 -5.80 -1.12
N ILE A 92 -6.44 -5.46 -1.39
CA ILE A 92 -7.58 -6.31 -1.02
C ILE A 92 -7.52 -7.66 -1.74
N GLU A 93 -7.23 -7.67 -3.05
CA GLU A 93 -7.05 -8.91 -3.82
C GLU A 93 -5.96 -9.79 -3.20
N ARG A 94 -4.88 -9.16 -2.72
CA ARG A 94 -3.76 -9.86 -2.11
C ARG A 94 -4.09 -10.54 -0.79
N LEU A 95 -5.17 -10.16 -0.12
CA LEU A 95 -5.71 -10.90 1.04
C LEU A 95 -6.24 -12.29 0.67
N LYS A 96 -6.59 -12.56 -0.60
CA LYS A 96 -7.00 -13.90 -1.07
C LYS A 96 -5.83 -14.88 -1.08
N ARG A 97 -4.65 -14.41 -1.47
CA ARG A 97 -3.48 -15.26 -1.76
C ARG A 97 -2.72 -15.62 -0.50
N SER A 98 -3.34 -16.45 0.34
CA SER A 98 -2.79 -16.95 1.60
C SER A 98 -1.95 -18.24 1.44
N GLY A 99 -1.47 -18.54 0.24
CA GLY A 99 -0.77 -19.80 -0.10
C GLY A 99 0.77 -19.73 -0.08
N ARG A 100 1.39 -18.59 0.21
CA ARG A 100 2.86 -18.50 0.33
C ARG A 100 3.33 -19.14 1.65
N ARG A 101 4.56 -19.67 1.66
CA ARG A 101 5.25 -20.30 2.80
C ARG A 101 5.24 -19.47 4.11
N TYR A 102 4.95 -18.17 3.99
CA TYR A 102 4.86 -17.19 5.08
C TYR A 102 3.47 -16.52 5.13
N LYS A 103 2.41 -17.34 5.16
CA LYS A 103 0.99 -16.92 5.17
C LYS A 103 0.68 -15.77 6.12
N ASP A 104 1.23 -15.82 7.33
CA ASP A 104 0.95 -14.81 8.36
C ASP A 104 1.65 -13.48 8.07
N GLN A 105 2.85 -13.50 7.51
CA GLN A 105 3.61 -12.28 7.22
C GLN A 105 2.99 -11.49 6.05
N VAL A 106 2.55 -12.18 5.00
CA VAL A 106 1.85 -11.55 3.86
C VAL A 106 0.60 -10.84 4.38
N HIS A 107 -0.24 -11.55 5.14
CA HIS A 107 -1.50 -10.99 5.62
C HIS A 107 -1.29 -9.78 6.55
N VAL A 108 -0.34 -9.86 7.49
CA VAL A 108 -0.03 -8.74 8.40
C VAL A 108 0.43 -7.51 7.63
N ARG A 109 1.24 -7.69 6.58
CA ARG A 109 1.76 -6.59 5.76
C ARG A 109 0.68 -5.89 4.96
N ILE A 110 -0.19 -6.66 4.31
CA ILE A 110 -1.29 -6.10 3.53
C ILE A 110 -2.27 -5.36 4.44
N VAL A 111 -2.61 -5.94 5.60
CA VAL A 111 -3.44 -5.26 6.61
C VAL A 111 -2.77 -3.97 7.08
N HIS A 112 -1.47 -3.99 7.35
CA HIS A 112 -0.73 -2.80 7.76
C HIS A 112 -0.75 -1.71 6.68
N ALA A 113 -0.48 -2.06 5.41
CA ALA A 113 -0.51 -1.12 4.30
C ALA A 113 -1.90 -0.48 4.12
N LEU A 114 -2.96 -1.29 4.12
CA LEU A 114 -4.34 -0.81 4.05
C LEU A 114 -4.69 0.09 5.25
N THR A 115 -4.18 -0.23 6.44
CA THR A 115 -4.37 0.60 7.65
C THR A 115 -3.69 1.97 7.50
N GLN A 116 -2.47 2.03 6.93
CA GLN A 116 -1.74 3.28 6.72
C GLN A 116 -2.29 4.13 5.57
N ILE A 117 -2.87 3.50 4.53
CA ILE A 117 -3.66 4.21 3.51
C ILE A 117 -4.84 4.93 4.15
N GLY A 118 -5.45 4.32 5.18
CA GLY A 118 -6.37 5.02 6.04
C GLY A 118 -7.81 5.09 5.50
N PRO A 119 -8.55 6.18 5.79
CA PRO A 119 -9.99 6.26 5.54
C PRO A 119 -10.41 6.10 4.07
N ALA A 120 -9.52 6.42 3.13
CA ALA A 120 -9.79 6.25 1.70
C ALA A 120 -10.08 4.79 1.31
N ALA A 121 -9.61 3.83 2.11
CA ALA A 121 -9.87 2.41 1.89
C ALA A 121 -11.24 1.93 2.43
N VAL A 122 -11.93 2.71 3.28
CA VAL A 122 -13.11 2.25 4.05
C VAL A 122 -14.24 1.78 3.14
N LEU A 123 -14.54 2.51 2.06
CA LEU A 123 -15.61 2.15 1.14
C LEU A 123 -15.35 0.78 0.50
N GLN A 124 -14.14 0.57 -0.02
CA GLN A 124 -13.75 -0.68 -0.68
C GLN A 124 -13.67 -1.84 0.32
N LEU A 125 -13.15 -1.59 1.53
CA LEU A 125 -13.11 -2.59 2.60
C LEU A 125 -14.50 -3.00 3.09
N THR A 126 -15.45 -2.06 3.13
CA THR A 126 -16.85 -2.35 3.46
C THR A 126 -17.48 -3.27 2.43
N GLY A 127 -17.19 -3.05 1.13
CA GLY A 127 -17.57 -3.98 0.07
C GLY A 127 -16.91 -5.36 0.21
N ALA A 128 -15.63 -5.39 0.60
CA ALA A 128 -14.86 -6.62 0.79
C ALA A 128 -15.37 -7.51 1.93
N LEU A 129 -16.17 -6.98 2.87
CA LEU A 129 -16.88 -7.78 3.88
C LEU A 129 -17.85 -8.81 3.26
N GLY A 130 -18.35 -8.55 2.05
CA GLY A 130 -19.19 -9.50 1.29
C GLY A 130 -18.42 -10.50 0.43
N SER A 131 -17.09 -10.55 0.53
CA SER A 131 -16.27 -11.47 -0.29
C SER A 131 -16.57 -12.94 0.04
N GLU A 132 -16.59 -13.80 -0.98
CA GLU A 132 -16.68 -15.26 -0.80
C GLU A 132 -15.46 -15.83 -0.03
N HIS A 133 -14.31 -15.16 -0.11
CA HIS A 133 -13.08 -15.60 0.55
C HIS A 133 -13.04 -15.14 2.00
N SER A 134 -12.97 -16.10 2.94
CA SER A 134 -12.90 -15.81 4.38
C SER A 134 -11.67 -14.99 4.77
N SER A 135 -10.54 -15.15 4.07
CA SER A 135 -9.33 -14.35 4.33
C SER A 135 -9.52 -12.88 3.98
N VAL A 136 -10.24 -12.58 2.90
CA VAL A 136 -10.58 -11.20 2.51
C VAL A 136 -11.53 -10.60 3.54
N ARG A 137 -12.58 -11.31 3.94
CA ARG A 137 -13.50 -10.86 4.99
C ARG A 137 -12.76 -10.55 6.29
N LEU A 138 -11.94 -11.49 6.78
CA LEU A 138 -11.15 -11.32 8.00
C LEU A 138 -10.16 -10.16 7.90
N GLY A 139 -9.47 -10.02 6.76
CA GLY A 139 -8.57 -8.90 6.52
C GLY A 139 -9.30 -7.56 6.52
N ALA A 140 -10.46 -7.48 5.85
CA ALA A 140 -11.29 -6.28 5.84
C ALA A 140 -11.76 -5.90 7.25
N VAL A 141 -12.28 -6.85 8.04
CA VAL A 141 -12.67 -6.62 9.44
C VAL A 141 -11.49 -6.10 10.26
N ARG A 142 -10.31 -6.71 10.13
CA ARG A 142 -9.10 -6.28 10.86
C ARG A 142 -8.70 -4.85 10.51
N VAL A 143 -8.68 -4.50 9.21
CA VAL A 143 -8.32 -3.14 8.80
C VAL A 143 -9.37 -2.14 9.29
N LEU A 144 -10.67 -2.42 9.09
CA LEU A 144 -11.73 -1.53 9.57
C LEU A 144 -11.64 -1.34 11.09
N GLY A 145 -11.37 -2.39 11.86
CA GLY A 145 -11.14 -2.30 13.31
C GLY A 145 -9.91 -1.44 13.66
N ASN A 146 -8.79 -1.60 12.95
CA ASN A 146 -7.59 -0.80 13.15
C ASN A 146 -7.80 0.69 12.85
N LEU A 147 -8.66 1.01 11.86
CA LEU A 147 -9.03 2.39 11.52
C LEU A 147 -9.95 3.04 12.59
N GLY A 148 -10.56 2.23 13.46
CA GLY A 148 -11.37 2.70 14.59
C GLY A 148 -12.50 3.63 14.14
N PHE A 149 -12.60 4.82 14.76
CA PHE A 149 -13.67 5.77 14.46
C PHE A 149 -13.71 6.21 12.99
N ALA A 150 -12.57 6.18 12.30
CA ALA A 150 -12.52 6.56 10.88
C ALA A 150 -13.27 5.59 9.96
N SER A 151 -13.58 4.38 10.43
CA SER A 151 -14.37 3.38 9.70
C SER A 151 -15.80 3.22 10.23
N ARG A 152 -16.28 4.14 11.08
CA ARG A 152 -17.61 4.03 11.74
C ARG A 152 -18.77 3.82 10.77
N GLU A 153 -18.65 4.31 9.54
CA GLU A 153 -19.67 4.15 8.48
C GLU A 153 -19.82 2.68 8.05
N ALA A 154 -18.83 1.82 8.31
CA ALA A 154 -18.90 0.39 8.07
C ALA A 154 -19.66 -0.38 9.17
N ALA A 155 -19.95 0.27 10.32
CA ALA A 155 -20.55 -0.41 11.47
C ALA A 155 -21.91 -1.06 11.16
N PRO A 156 -22.87 -0.41 10.47
CA PRO A 156 -24.15 -1.04 10.12
C PRO A 156 -23.94 -2.33 9.34
N ARG A 157 -23.04 -2.32 8.34
CA ARG A 157 -22.75 -3.49 7.52
C ARG A 157 -22.14 -4.64 8.33
N LEU A 158 -21.27 -4.33 9.30
CA LEU A 158 -20.71 -5.33 10.20
C LEU A 158 -21.78 -5.96 11.10
N PHE A 159 -22.72 -5.16 11.63
CA PHE A 159 -23.83 -5.67 12.44
C PHE A 159 -24.75 -6.58 11.64
N ASP A 160 -25.11 -6.20 10.41
CA ASP A 160 -25.94 -7.03 9.54
C ASP A 160 -25.32 -8.42 9.30
N LEU A 161 -24.00 -8.47 9.09
CA LEU A 161 -23.29 -9.74 8.88
C LEU A 161 -23.25 -10.61 10.14
N LEU A 162 -23.03 -10.01 11.31
CA LEU A 162 -23.05 -10.74 12.58
C LEU A 162 -24.44 -11.28 12.94
N ALA A 163 -25.50 -10.56 12.55
CA ALA A 163 -26.87 -11.02 12.76
C ALA A 163 -27.26 -12.16 11.80
N GLY A 164 -26.80 -12.11 10.55
CA GLY A 164 -27.11 -13.11 9.52
C GLY A 164 -26.37 -14.45 9.64
N ASP A 165 -25.24 -14.51 10.35
CA ASP A 165 -24.48 -15.75 10.62
C ASP A 165 -25.09 -16.59 11.79
N SER A 166 -26.27 -16.21 12.30
CA SER A 166 -26.94 -16.85 13.45
C SER A 166 -27.95 -17.94 13.09
N GLU A 167 -28.13 -18.25 11.79
CA GLU A 167 -29.00 -19.32 11.27
C GLU A 167 -28.17 -20.48 10.69
#